data_AF-A0A926IH89-F1
#
_entry.id   AF-A0A926IH89-F1
#
_cell.length_a   1.000
_cell.length_b   1.000
_cell.length_c   1.000
_cell.angle_alpha   90.00
_cell.angle_beta   90.00
_cell.angle_gamma   90.00
#
_symmetry.space_group_name_H-M   'P 1'
#
loop_
_entity.id
_entity.type
_entity.pdbx_description
1 polymer ?
#
loop_
_entity_poly.entity_id
_entity_poly.type
_entity_poly.pdbx_seq_one_letter_code
_entity_poly.pdbx_strand_id
1 'polypeptide(L)'
;MVYAYVQYGTVMMVERRTEDSDDPAAIKQYYTAQFLPNFIPVPQEIKNKVRAGWLFDYDKGFHEPEDFEINPQTHEMYLPSSISPQDYYTTSQLAQRVPEMTIEYDQFILELDYRLTLAEEQLQKLREANK
;
A
#
# COMPACT_ATOMS: atom_id res chain seq x y z
N MET A 1 11.19 -8.15 -28.91
CA MET A 1 11.15 -6.86 -28.16
C MET A 1 10.11 -6.91 -27.04
N VAL A 2 10.32 -6.28 -25.88
CA VAL A 2 9.34 -6.26 -24.75
C VAL A 2 8.83 -4.83 -24.55
N TYR A 3 7.56 -4.66 -24.18
CA TYR A 3 6.95 -3.34 -23.96
C TYR A 3 6.32 -3.25 -22.57
N ALA A 4 6.30 -2.04 -22.00
CA ALA A 4 5.53 -1.72 -20.81
C ALA A 4 4.34 -0.86 -21.21
N TYR A 5 3.14 -1.23 -20.76
CA TYR A 5 1.97 -0.37 -20.88
C TYR A 5 1.96 0.60 -19.70
N VAL A 6 2.13 1.89 -19.99
CA VAL A 6 2.26 2.96 -19.00
C VAL A 6 1.02 3.85 -19.00
N GLN A 7 0.41 4.04 -17.84
CA GLN A 7 -0.63 5.04 -17.62
C GLN A 7 -0.29 5.88 -16.41
N TYR A 8 -0.45 7.20 -16.53
CA TYR A 8 -0.17 8.15 -15.44
C TYR A 8 1.24 7.97 -14.84
N GLY A 9 2.24 7.69 -15.69
CA GLY A 9 3.62 7.46 -15.25
C GLY A 9 3.89 6.10 -14.59
N THR A 10 2.90 5.21 -14.51
CA THR A 10 3.06 3.88 -13.89
C THR A 10 2.93 2.76 -14.91
N VAL A 11 3.80 1.76 -14.81
CA VAL A 11 3.72 0.50 -15.56
C VAL A 11 2.53 -0.30 -15.04
N MET A 12 1.49 -0.42 -15.84
CA MET A 12 0.30 -1.20 -15.51
C MET A 12 0.50 -2.68 -15.83
N MET A 13 1.22 -2.99 -16.91
CA MET A 13 1.57 -4.35 -17.31
C MET A 13 2.82 -4.38 -18.18
N VAL A 14 3.48 -5.55 -18.23
CA VAL A 14 4.60 -5.82 -19.14
C VAL A 14 4.13 -6.79 -20.22
N GLU A 15 4.17 -6.35 -21.47
CA GLU A 15 3.78 -7.10 -22.66
C GLU A 15 4.98 -7.83 -23.27
N ARG A 16 4.90 -9.16 -23.31
CA ARG A 16 5.98 -10.07 -23.73
C ARG A 16 5.67 -10.88 -24.99
N ARG A 17 4.46 -10.82 -25.56
CA ARG A 17 4.08 -11.53 -26.80
C ARG A 17 4.95 -11.14 -27.99
N THR A 18 5.55 -9.95 -27.95
CA THR A 18 6.48 -9.45 -28.96
C THR A 18 7.93 -9.83 -28.68
N GLU A 19 8.24 -10.58 -27.61
CA GLU A 19 9.60 -10.83 -27.13
C GLU A 19 10.52 -11.43 -28.22
N ASP A 20 9.99 -12.39 -28.98
CA ASP A 20 10.71 -13.05 -30.09
C ASP A 20 10.60 -12.31 -31.44
N SER A 21 9.96 -11.14 -31.46
CA SER A 21 9.86 -10.30 -32.66
C SER A 21 10.89 -9.17 -32.63
N ASP A 22 11.66 -9.07 -33.72
CA ASP A 22 12.58 -7.96 -33.97
C ASP A 22 11.90 -6.75 -34.65
N ASP A 23 10.60 -6.86 -34.98
CA ASP A 23 9.83 -5.79 -35.60
C ASP A 23 9.16 -4.89 -34.54
N PRO A 24 9.56 -3.60 -34.41
CA PRO A 24 8.93 -2.67 -33.48
C PRO A 24 7.45 -2.40 -33.79
N ALA A 25 6.98 -2.70 -35.01
CA ALA A 25 5.58 -2.59 -35.40
C ALA A 25 4.74 -3.80 -34.99
N ALA A 26 5.32 -4.90 -34.52
CA ALA A 26 4.60 -6.12 -34.14
C ALA A 26 3.52 -5.86 -33.08
N ILE A 27 3.76 -4.92 -32.16
CA ILE A 27 2.78 -4.55 -31.14
C ILE A 27 1.47 -3.99 -31.70
N LYS A 28 1.52 -3.38 -32.90
CA LYS A 28 0.34 -2.85 -33.60
C LYS A 28 -0.63 -3.95 -34.04
N GLN A 29 -0.20 -5.20 -34.09
CA GLN A 29 -1.04 -6.35 -34.45
C GLN A 29 -1.97 -6.77 -33.29
N TYR A 30 -1.57 -6.48 -32.05
CA TYR A 30 -2.28 -6.96 -30.86
C TYR A 30 -3.16 -5.88 -30.19
N TYR A 31 -2.95 -4.60 -30.53
CA TYR A 31 -3.56 -3.47 -29.83
C TYR A 31 -4.08 -2.41 -30.78
N THR A 32 -5.18 -1.77 -30.37
CA THR A 32 -5.79 -0.69 -31.15
C THR A 32 -4.96 0.59 -31.06
N ALA A 33 -5.05 1.43 -32.10
CA ALA A 33 -4.22 2.63 -32.26
C ALA A 33 -4.29 3.60 -31.06
N GLN A 34 -5.41 3.65 -30.35
CA GLN A 34 -5.60 4.50 -29.18
C GLN A 34 -4.69 4.13 -27.99
N PHE A 35 -4.30 2.85 -27.86
CA PHE A 35 -3.47 2.40 -26.75
C PHE A 35 -1.97 2.40 -27.07
N LEU A 36 -1.61 2.36 -28.35
CA LEU A 36 -0.21 2.27 -28.79
C LEU A 36 0.72 3.34 -28.21
N PRO A 37 0.31 4.62 -28.04
CA PRO A 37 1.18 5.63 -27.44
C PRO A 37 1.61 5.33 -26.00
N ASN A 38 0.82 4.52 -25.28
CA ASN A 38 1.11 4.14 -23.90
C ASN A 38 2.02 2.91 -23.81
N PHE A 39 2.34 2.25 -24.92
CA PHE A 39 3.28 1.13 -24.93
C PHE A 39 4.70 1.64 -25.17
N ILE A 40 5.47 1.67 -24.09
CA ILE A 40 6.86 2.12 -24.09
C ILE A 40 7.79 0.91 -24.22
N PRO A 41 8.73 0.91 -25.19
CA PRO A 41 9.76 -0.12 -25.28
C PRO A 41 10.55 -0.27 -23.98
N VAL A 42 10.70 -1.50 -23.49
CA VAL A 42 11.55 -1.78 -22.34
C VAL A 42 12.99 -2.01 -22.82
N PRO A 43 13.99 -1.29 -22.27
CA PRO A 43 15.40 -1.52 -22.60
C PRO A 43 15.82 -2.96 -22.29
N GLN A 44 16.68 -3.53 -23.14
CA GLN A 44 17.05 -4.94 -23.08
C GLN A 44 17.77 -5.30 -21.78
N GLU A 45 18.47 -4.33 -21.18
CA GLU A 45 19.24 -4.46 -19.95
C GLU A 45 18.35 -4.74 -18.72
N ILE A 46 17.10 -4.26 -18.76
CA ILE A 46 16.16 -4.33 -17.64
C ILE A 46 14.87 -5.09 -17.97
N LYS A 47 14.76 -5.69 -19.16
CA LYS A 47 13.53 -6.38 -19.61
C LYS A 47 12.99 -7.45 -18.67
N ASN A 48 13.85 -8.05 -17.85
CA ASN A 48 13.49 -9.09 -16.88
C ASN A 48 13.31 -8.55 -15.45
N LYS A 49 13.51 -7.25 -15.24
CA LYS A 49 13.38 -6.58 -13.94
C LYS A 49 12.14 -5.71 -13.86
N VAL A 50 11.82 -5.01 -14.96
CA VAL A 50 10.62 -4.18 -15.05
C VAL A 50 9.38 -5.04 -14.81
N ARG A 51 8.50 -4.55 -13.94
CA ARG A 51 7.25 -5.20 -13.54
C ARG A 51 6.15 -4.16 -13.36
N ALA A 52 4.91 -4.64 -13.23
CA ALA A 52 3.79 -3.77 -12.89
C ALA A 52 4.07 -3.03 -11.58
N GLY A 53 3.69 -1.75 -11.52
CA GLY A 53 3.98 -0.83 -10.43
C GLY A 53 5.29 -0.05 -10.59
N TRP A 54 6.18 -0.39 -11.52
CA TRP A 54 7.34 0.47 -11.79
C TRP A 54 6.92 1.83 -12.35
N LEU A 55 7.74 2.85 -12.11
CA LEU A 55 7.52 4.19 -12.62
C LEU A 55 8.24 4.36 -13.96
N PHE A 56 7.64 5.17 -14.84
CA PHE A 56 8.24 5.62 -16.09
C PHE A 56 8.21 7.13 -16.18
N ASP A 57 9.39 7.71 -16.30
CA ASP A 57 9.63 9.14 -16.51
C ASP A 57 10.41 9.30 -17.82
N TYR A 58 10.08 10.32 -18.63
CA TYR A 58 10.74 10.50 -19.93
C TYR A 58 12.21 10.89 -19.82
N ASP A 59 12.59 11.56 -18.72
CA ASP A 59 13.97 12.00 -18.46
C ASP A 59 14.78 10.91 -17.75
N LYS A 60 14.14 10.16 -16.84
CA LYS A 60 14.82 9.14 -15.99
C LYS A 60 14.65 7.70 -16.47
N GLY A 61 13.71 7.44 -17.39
CA GLY A 61 13.35 6.11 -17.84
C GLY A 61 12.59 5.30 -16.78
N PHE A 62 12.68 3.97 -16.90
CA PHE A 62 12.06 3.04 -15.95
C PHE A 62 12.82 2.98 -14.65
N HIS A 63 12.12 3.14 -13.54
CA HIS A 63 12.68 3.00 -12.21
C HIS A 63 11.69 2.34 -11.26
N GLU A 64 12.26 1.62 -10.29
CA GLU A 64 11.51 1.03 -9.21
C GLU A 64 11.16 2.14 -8.20
N PRO A 65 9.87 2.33 -7.85
CA PRO A 65 9.49 3.24 -6.79
C PRO A 65 10.01 2.75 -5.43
N GLU A 66 10.11 3.65 -4.47
CA GLU A 66 10.47 3.26 -3.11
C GLU A 66 9.33 2.47 -2.45
N ASP A 67 9.71 1.56 -1.55
CA ASP A 67 8.72 0.78 -0.79
C ASP A 67 7.79 1.71 -0.02
N PHE A 68 6.48 1.49 -0.16
CA PHE A 68 5.40 2.27 0.44
C PHE A 68 5.27 3.72 -0.08
N GLU A 69 5.99 4.09 -1.13
CA GLU A 69 5.76 5.35 -1.84
C GLU A 69 4.32 5.41 -2.37
N ILE A 70 3.69 6.59 -2.27
CA ILE A 70 2.33 6.82 -2.79
C ILE A 70 2.45 7.55 -4.12
N ASN A 71 1.89 6.96 -5.17
CA ASN A 71 1.81 7.64 -6.45
C ASN A 71 0.89 8.88 -6.31
N PRO A 72 1.38 10.10 -6.62
CA PRO A 72 0.60 11.32 -6.43
C PRO A 72 -0.55 11.48 -7.44
N GLN A 73 -0.55 10.75 -8.56
CA GLN A 73 -1.63 10.75 -9.55
C GLN A 73 -2.69 9.70 -9.26
N THR A 74 -2.32 8.45 -8.95
CA THR A 74 -3.27 7.34 -8.72
C THR A 74 -3.69 7.21 -7.26
N HIS A 75 -2.94 7.81 -6.33
CA HIS A 75 -3.09 7.64 -4.88
C HIS A 75 -2.92 6.19 -4.40
N GLU A 76 -2.31 5.35 -5.22
CA GLU A 76 -1.99 3.96 -4.88
C GLU A 76 -0.61 3.89 -4.22
N MET A 77 -0.48 2.96 -3.27
CA MET A 77 0.79 2.69 -2.58
C MET A 77 1.56 1.59 -3.30
N TYR A 78 2.84 1.81 -3.52
CA TYR A 78 3.74 0.79 -4.04
C TYR A 78 4.10 -0.21 -2.96
N LEU A 79 3.69 -1.47 -3.17
CA LEU A 79 4.08 -2.57 -2.29
C LEU A 79 5.36 -3.23 -2.80
N PRO A 80 6.28 -3.61 -1.88
CA PRO A 80 7.45 -4.40 -2.24
C PRO A 80 7.03 -5.71 -2.90
N SER A 81 7.83 -6.25 -3.84
CA SER A 81 7.49 -7.52 -4.51
C SER A 81 7.43 -8.73 -3.57
N SER A 82 8.02 -8.61 -2.39
CA SER A 82 7.98 -9.64 -1.34
C SER A 82 6.67 -9.66 -0.56
N ILE A 83 5.80 -8.65 -0.71
CA ILE A 83 4.54 -8.52 0.03
C ILE A 83 3.39 -8.60 -0.97
N SER A 84 2.51 -9.60 -0.79
CA SER A 84 1.29 -9.64 -1.59
C SER A 84 0.31 -8.55 -1.12
N PRO A 85 -0.53 -7.97 -2.01
CA PRO A 85 -1.55 -7.02 -1.61
C PRO A 85 -2.50 -7.54 -0.52
N GLN A 86 -2.78 -8.85 -0.56
CA GLN A 86 -3.64 -9.52 0.42
C GLN A 86 -3.00 -9.55 1.81
N ASP A 87 -1.70 -9.86 1.89
CA ASP A 87 -0.96 -9.90 3.15
C ASP A 87 -0.83 -8.51 3.76
N TYR A 88 -0.55 -7.50 2.92
CA TYR A 88 -0.52 -6.10 3.34
C TYR A 88 -1.86 -5.66 3.91
N TYR A 89 -2.97 -5.91 3.19
CA TYR A 89 -4.30 -5.53 3.64
C TYR A 89 -4.69 -6.20 4.96
N THR A 90 -4.36 -7.49 5.10
CA THR A 90 -4.63 -8.25 6.33
C THR A 90 -3.85 -7.66 7.51
N THR A 91 -2.57 -7.34 7.32
CA THR A 91 -1.72 -6.75 8.36
C THR A 91 -2.19 -5.34 8.73
N SER A 92 -2.54 -4.50 7.76
CA SER A 92 -3.07 -3.15 7.99
C SER A 92 -4.37 -3.17 8.78
N GLN A 93 -5.29 -4.08 8.47
CA GLN A 93 -6.56 -4.24 9.20
C GLN A 93 -6.32 -4.69 10.65
N LEU A 94 -5.37 -5.60 10.87
CA LEU A 94 -4.98 -6.03 12.22
C LEU A 94 -4.32 -4.88 13.01
N ALA A 95 -3.45 -4.10 12.38
CA ALA A 95 -2.79 -2.96 13.01
C ALA A 95 -3.80 -1.88 13.44
N GLN A 96 -4.85 -1.63 12.66
CA GLN A 96 -5.92 -0.68 13.00
C GLN A 96 -6.80 -1.12 14.18
N ARG A 97 -6.82 -2.42 14.51
CA ARG A 97 -7.53 -2.95 15.70
C ARG A 97 -6.73 -2.80 16.99
N VAL A 98 -5.41 -2.62 16.92
CA VAL A 98 -4.57 -2.48 18.11
C VAL A 98 -4.91 -1.22 18.93
N PRO A 99 -5.13 -0.04 18.32
CA PRO A 99 -5.57 1.17 19.03
C PRO A 99 -6.90 0.99 19.79
N GLU A 100 -7.85 0.25 19.24
CA GLU A 100 -9.17 0.03 19.86
C GLU A 100 -9.06 -0.71 21.20
N MET A 101 -8.12 -1.66 21.34
CA MET A 101 -7.88 -2.35 22.61
C MET A 101 -7.29 -1.44 23.70
N THR A 102 -6.48 -0.44 23.32
CA THR A 102 -5.91 0.54 24.28
C THR A 102 -6.98 1.44 24.89
N ILE A 103 -7.97 1.86 24.08
CA ILE A 103 -9.06 2.74 24.54
C ILE A 103 -9.97 2.02 25.55
N GLU A 104 -10.26 0.73 25.34
CA GLU A 104 -11.03 -0.07 26.30
C GLU A 104 -10.28 -0.26 27.64
N TYR A 105 -8.95 -0.40 27.60
CA TYR A 105 -8.13 -0.50 28.80
C TYR A 105 -8.09 0.79 29.61
N ASP A 106 -7.96 1.94 28.94
CA ASP A 106 -7.91 3.25 29.62
C ASP A 106 -9.25 3.59 30.29
N GLN A 107 -10.37 3.24 29.64
CA GLN A 107 -11.71 3.39 30.24
C GLN A 107 -11.91 2.47 31.45
N PHE A 108 -11.42 1.23 31.37
CA PHE A 108 -11.48 0.28 32.49
C PHE A 108 -10.67 0.75 33.70
N ILE A 109 -9.48 1.33 33.49
CA ILE A 109 -8.65 1.89 34.56
C ILE A 109 -9.33 3.09 35.21
N LEU A 110 -9.90 4.01 34.43
CA LEU A 110 -10.64 5.16 34.96
C LEU A 110 -11.88 4.74 35.77
N GLU A 111 -12.59 3.70 35.32
CA GLU A 111 -13.74 3.18 36.05
C GLU A 111 -13.34 2.51 37.37
N LEU A 112 -12.23 1.79 37.40
CA LEU A 112 -11.68 1.21 38.63
C LEU A 112 -11.28 2.28 39.65
N ASP A 113 -10.61 3.34 39.21
CA ASP A 113 -10.15 4.43 40.09
C ASP A 113 -11.34 5.20 40.69
N TYR A 114 -12.38 5.42 39.89
CA TYR A 114 -13.64 6.02 40.37
C TYR A 114 -14.35 5.14 41.42
N ARG A 115 -14.43 3.83 41.17
CA ARG A 115 -15.05 2.89 42.14
C ARG A 115 -14.24 2.80 43.43
N LEU A 116 -12.91 2.88 43.35
CA LEU A 116 -12.03 2.90 44.52
C LEU A 116 -12.28 4.15 45.36
N THR A 117 -12.30 5.32 44.72
CA THR A 117 -12.57 6.61 45.38
C THR A 117 -13.92 6.62 46.10
N LEU A 118 -14.97 6.12 45.45
CA LEU A 118 -16.30 5.99 46.06
C LEU A 118 -16.29 5.08 47.30
N ALA A 119 -15.54 3.97 47.25
CA ALA A 119 -15.42 3.05 48.37
C ALA A 119 -14.68 3.70 49.56
N GLU A 120 -13.65 4.49 49.30
CA GLU A 120 -12.90 5.23 50.32
C GLU A 120 -13.76 6.30 51.00
N GLU A 121 -14.55 7.06 50.23
CA GLU A 121 -15.48 8.04 50.78
C GLU A 121 -16.56 7.41 51.67
N GLN A 122 -17.11 6.26 51.25
CA GLN A 122 -18.09 5.51 52.04
C GLN A 122 -17.48 4.99 53.34
N LEU A 123 -16.25 4.48 53.28
CA LEU A 123 -15.52 4.01 54.47
C LEU A 123 -15.25 5.16 55.44
N GLN A 124 -14.89 6.34 54.94
CA GLN A 124 -14.65 7.53 55.76
C GLN A 124 -15.94 7.98 56.46
N LYS A 125 -17.06 8.03 55.75
CA LYS A 125 -18.37 8.35 56.34
C LYS A 125 -18.77 7.37 57.44
N LEU A 126 -18.52 6.06 57.25
CA LEU A 126 -18.78 5.04 58.28
C LEU A 126 -17.87 5.17 59.50
N ARG A 127 -16.62 5.61 59.32
CA ARG A 127 -15.69 5.89 60.41
C ARG A 127 -16.09 7.12 61.22
N GLU A 128 -16.59 8.15 60.55
CA GLU A 128 -17.10 9.36 61.20
C GLU A 128 -18.43 9.11 61.93
N ALA A 129 -19.30 8.27 61.39
CA ALA A 129 -20.58 7.90 62.04
C ALA A 129 -20.42 6.96 63.26
N ASN A 130 -19.26 6.32 63.43
CA ASN A 130 -18.94 5.47 64.58
C ASN A 130 -18.06 6.16 65.65
N LYS A 131 -17.77 7.45 65.48
CA LYS A 131 -17.13 8.30 66.49
C LYS A 131 -18.17 9.13 67.22
#